data_AF-A0A0P0X3G2-F1
#
_entry.id   AF-A0A0P0X3G2-F1
#
_cell.length_a   1.000
_cell.length_b   1.000
_cell.length_c   1.000
_cell.angle_alpha   90.00
_cell.angle_beta   90.00
_cell.angle_gamma   90.00
#
_symmetry.space_group_name_H-M   'P 1'
#
loop_
_entity.id
_entity.type
_entity.pdbx_description
1 polymer ?
#
loop_
_entity_poly.entity_id
_entity_poly.type
_entity_poly.pdbx_seq_one_letter_code
_entity_poly.pdbx_strand_id
1 'polypeptide(L)'
;SLASETCEELFTANAPRIDLALNGVEVFVNASGSHHQLRKLSLRIDSMRNATLACGGVYMYANQQGCDGGRLYYDGCCCIAVNGDVVAQGSQFSLKDVEVLDALVDLDAVSSYRASVSSFREQASHRTKVPFVKVPYKLCKPFQSGMVPTGPVEVMYHRPEEEIAFGPSCWLWDYLRRSRASGFLLPLSGGADSSSVAAIVGCMCQLVVKDIENGDEQVKADAMRIGQYKDGEFPKDSRELAKRLFYTVYMGTENSSEGTRSRAKMLAEEIGSFHLDVPIDSIVSALLSLFERLTGKRPRYKVDGGSNTENLGLQNIQARIRMVLAFMMASLMPWVHNKSGFYLVLGSSNVDEGLRGYLTKYDCSSADINPIGSVSKQDLRAFLRWAAVHLHYSSLAEVEAAPPTAELEPIRADYNQLDEVDMGMTYEELSIYGRLRKIFRCGPVSMFQNLCHRWCGTLSPSEVADKVKHFFKYYAINRHKMTVLTPSYHAESYSPEDNRFDLRQFLYNARWPYQFRKIDELVQDMDKDGKWVNSTEGELRRRKGVRSAEGGGMGVVAVGSANPSAGS
;
A
#
# COMPACT_ATOMS: atom_id res chain seq x y z
N SER A 1 -1.62 -26.62 -30.21
CA SER A 1 -0.16 -26.52 -29.88
C SER A 1 0.05 -25.54 -28.72
N LEU A 2 1.23 -25.54 -28.07
CA LEU A 2 1.52 -24.74 -26.87
C LEU A 2 2.72 -23.80 -27.08
N ALA A 3 2.64 -22.58 -26.53
CA ALA A 3 3.76 -21.65 -26.45
C ALA A 3 3.81 -20.93 -25.09
N SER A 4 4.98 -20.40 -24.76
CA SER A 4 5.21 -19.61 -23.54
C SER A 4 5.23 -18.11 -23.84
N GLU A 5 4.63 -17.34 -22.94
CA GLU A 5 4.95 -15.93 -22.71
C GLU A 5 5.56 -15.78 -21.31
N THR A 6 6.36 -14.74 -21.10
CA THR A 6 6.97 -14.47 -19.79
C THR A 6 6.49 -13.13 -19.26
N CYS A 7 5.78 -13.16 -18.13
CA CYS A 7 5.39 -12.00 -17.34
C CYS A 7 4.89 -10.81 -18.18
N GLU A 8 5.75 -9.80 -18.34
CA GLU A 8 5.43 -8.50 -18.95
C GLU A 8 5.10 -8.58 -20.44
N GLU A 9 5.51 -9.65 -21.13
CA GLU A 9 5.20 -9.89 -22.55
C GLU A 9 3.70 -9.79 -22.84
N LEU A 10 2.84 -10.17 -21.88
CA LEU A 10 1.38 -10.04 -21.95
C LEU A 10 0.94 -8.60 -22.27
N PHE A 11 1.61 -7.60 -21.69
CA PHE A 11 1.22 -6.19 -21.75
C PHE A 11 1.94 -5.41 -22.86
N THR A 12 2.82 -6.06 -23.61
CA THR A 12 3.57 -5.38 -24.67
C THR A 12 2.70 -5.11 -25.90
N ALA A 13 2.95 -3.99 -26.59
CA ALA A 13 2.16 -3.60 -27.76
C ALA A 13 2.23 -4.61 -28.92
N ASN A 14 3.37 -5.27 -29.07
CA ASN A 14 3.58 -6.35 -30.05
C ASN A 14 3.83 -7.67 -29.32
N ALA A 15 2.85 -8.11 -28.53
CA ALA A 15 2.99 -9.30 -27.70
C ALA A 15 3.26 -10.57 -28.53
N PRO A 16 4.19 -11.44 -28.11
CA PRO A 16 4.55 -12.66 -28.83
C PRO A 16 3.35 -13.54 -29.19
N ARG A 17 2.33 -13.62 -28.33
CA ARG A 17 1.10 -14.39 -28.59
C ARG A 17 0.42 -14.05 -29.90
N ILE A 18 0.51 -12.80 -30.38
CA ILE A 18 -0.23 -12.36 -31.56
C ILE A 18 0.25 -13.14 -32.78
N ASP A 19 1.56 -13.16 -33.02
CA ASP A 19 2.14 -13.86 -34.17
C ASP A 19 2.06 -15.39 -33.98
N LEU A 20 2.21 -15.87 -32.74
CA LEU A 20 2.08 -17.28 -32.40
C LEU A 20 0.65 -17.81 -32.59
N ALA A 21 -0.37 -17.04 -32.20
CA ALA A 21 -1.78 -17.39 -32.40
C ALA A 21 -2.13 -17.47 -33.89
N LEU A 22 -1.65 -16.51 -34.68
CA LEU A 22 -1.79 -16.52 -36.14
C LEU A 22 -1.07 -17.71 -36.79
N ASN A 23 -0.03 -18.25 -36.15
CA ASN A 23 0.63 -19.50 -36.52
C ASN A 23 -0.06 -20.77 -35.99
N GLY A 24 -1.23 -20.64 -35.36
CA GLY A 24 -2.03 -21.77 -34.89
C GLY A 24 -1.72 -22.26 -33.48
N VAL A 25 -0.98 -21.50 -32.66
CA VAL A 25 -0.83 -21.80 -31.23
C VAL A 25 -2.15 -21.61 -30.50
N GLU A 26 -2.62 -22.62 -29.78
CA GLU A 26 -3.94 -22.62 -29.13
C GLU A 26 -3.84 -22.43 -27.61
N VAL A 27 -2.72 -22.83 -27.00
CA VAL A 27 -2.48 -22.74 -25.56
C VAL A 27 -1.27 -21.87 -25.29
N PHE A 28 -1.46 -20.84 -24.48
CA PHE A 28 -0.41 -19.94 -24.02
C PHE A 28 -0.21 -20.15 -22.52
N VAL A 29 1.04 -20.30 -22.11
CA VAL A 29 1.42 -20.35 -20.70
C VAL A 29 2.22 -19.10 -20.35
N ASN A 30 1.80 -18.37 -19.32
CA ASN A 30 2.49 -17.20 -18.80
C ASN A 30 2.97 -17.46 -17.38
N ALA A 31 4.29 -17.51 -17.22
CA ALA A 31 4.94 -17.53 -15.91
C ALA A 31 5.29 -16.09 -15.50
N SER A 32 4.79 -15.68 -14.33
CA SER A 32 4.86 -14.29 -13.86
C SER A 32 5.48 -14.15 -12.47
N GLY A 33 6.08 -12.98 -12.25
CA GLY A 33 6.51 -12.45 -10.95
C GLY A 33 5.91 -11.06 -10.73
N SER A 34 4.59 -10.96 -10.80
CA SER A 34 3.86 -9.69 -10.68
C SER A 34 3.45 -9.45 -9.23
N HIS A 35 4.11 -8.49 -8.59
CA HIS A 35 3.83 -8.10 -7.20
C HIS A 35 2.47 -7.40 -7.04
N HIS A 36 1.94 -7.38 -5.82
CA HIS A 36 0.74 -6.64 -5.45
C HIS A 36 0.94 -5.15 -5.69
N GLN A 37 -0.07 -4.54 -6.27
CA GLN A 37 -0.26 -3.10 -6.25
C GLN A 37 -1.75 -2.88 -6.04
N LEU A 38 -2.09 -1.98 -5.12
CA LEU A 38 -3.47 -1.73 -4.73
C LEU A 38 -4.31 -1.42 -5.99
N ARG A 39 -5.45 -2.13 -6.16
CA ARG A 39 -6.40 -1.98 -7.28
C ARG A 39 -5.86 -2.39 -8.67
N LYS A 40 -4.71 -3.08 -8.76
CA LYS A 40 -4.10 -3.46 -10.07
C LYS A 40 -4.69 -4.73 -10.68
N LEU A 41 -5.35 -5.59 -9.90
CA LEU A 41 -5.74 -6.93 -10.37
C LEU A 41 -6.63 -6.91 -11.62
N SER A 42 -7.59 -5.98 -11.68
CA SER A 42 -8.49 -5.83 -12.84
C SER A 42 -7.74 -5.68 -14.15
N LEU A 43 -6.68 -4.87 -14.20
CA LEU A 43 -5.87 -4.71 -15.40
C LEU A 43 -5.25 -6.04 -15.86
N ARG A 44 -4.79 -6.87 -14.92
CA ARG A 44 -4.18 -8.16 -15.23
C ARG A 44 -5.22 -9.12 -15.81
N ILE A 45 -6.37 -9.24 -15.15
CA ILE A 45 -7.49 -10.07 -15.62
C ILE A 45 -7.97 -9.59 -16.99
N ASP A 46 -8.23 -8.30 -17.16
CA ASP A 46 -8.70 -7.73 -18.41
C ASP A 46 -7.70 -7.91 -19.54
N SER A 47 -6.39 -7.86 -19.25
CA SER A 47 -5.36 -8.13 -20.26
C SER A 47 -5.41 -9.59 -20.75
N MET A 48 -5.62 -10.55 -19.84
CA MET A 48 -5.75 -11.97 -20.21
C MET A 48 -7.06 -12.26 -20.95
N ARG A 49 -8.17 -11.65 -20.50
CA ARG A 49 -9.45 -11.73 -21.20
C ARG A 49 -9.35 -11.14 -22.60
N ASN A 50 -8.82 -9.92 -22.74
CA ASN A 50 -8.64 -9.28 -24.03
C ASN A 50 -7.66 -10.04 -24.94
N ALA A 51 -6.61 -10.63 -24.39
CA ALA A 51 -5.68 -11.48 -25.14
C ALA A 51 -6.39 -12.68 -25.78
N THR A 52 -7.19 -13.40 -25.00
CA THR A 52 -7.93 -14.58 -25.48
C THR A 52 -9.16 -14.22 -26.29
N LEU A 53 -9.80 -13.08 -26.04
CA LEU A 53 -10.90 -12.55 -26.85
C LEU A 53 -10.41 -12.13 -28.24
N ALA A 54 -9.27 -11.44 -28.33
CA ALA A 54 -8.76 -10.96 -29.60
C ALA A 54 -8.16 -12.08 -30.48
N CYS A 55 -7.44 -13.02 -29.87
CA CYS A 55 -6.73 -14.06 -30.61
C CYS A 55 -7.43 -15.43 -30.62
N GLY A 56 -8.43 -15.65 -29.77
CA GLY A 56 -8.87 -16.99 -29.39
C GLY A 56 -7.77 -17.78 -28.66
N GLY A 57 -8.15 -18.85 -27.99
CA GLY A 57 -7.23 -19.76 -27.32
C GLY A 57 -7.37 -19.80 -25.81
N VAL A 58 -6.53 -20.64 -25.23
CA VAL A 58 -6.39 -20.86 -23.78
C VAL A 58 -5.18 -20.08 -23.30
N TYR A 59 -5.35 -19.32 -22.22
CA TYR A 59 -4.28 -18.58 -21.58
C TYR A 59 -4.19 -19.00 -20.11
N MET A 60 -3.09 -19.67 -19.77
CA MET A 60 -2.80 -20.14 -18.43
C MET A 60 -1.79 -19.18 -17.79
N TYR A 61 -2.18 -18.54 -16.71
CA TYR A 61 -1.37 -17.58 -15.98
C TYR A 61 -1.00 -18.14 -14.60
N ALA A 62 0.30 -18.23 -14.34
CA ALA A 62 0.84 -18.62 -13.05
C ALA A 62 1.71 -17.48 -12.52
N ASN A 63 1.54 -17.14 -11.25
CA ASN A 63 2.29 -16.06 -10.60
C ASN A 63 2.83 -16.54 -9.25
N GLN A 64 3.94 -15.95 -8.83
CA GLN A 64 4.43 -16.13 -7.48
C GLN A 64 3.39 -15.64 -6.45
N GLN A 65 3.35 -16.28 -5.29
CA GLN A 65 2.51 -15.89 -4.15
C GLN A 65 3.37 -15.75 -2.89
N GLY A 66 3.11 -14.71 -2.10
CA GLY A 66 3.83 -14.45 -0.85
C GLY A 66 4.95 -13.41 -0.98
N CYS A 67 5.67 -13.19 0.10
CA CYS A 67 6.90 -12.40 0.13
C CYS A 67 8.09 -13.28 -0.30
N ASP A 68 9.04 -12.78 -1.09
CA ASP A 68 10.23 -13.55 -1.53
C ASP A 68 11.53 -13.19 -0.79
N GLY A 69 11.43 -12.36 0.25
CA GLY A 69 12.57 -11.84 1.00
C GLY A 69 12.78 -10.33 0.85
N GLY A 70 11.92 -9.66 0.08
CA GLY A 70 11.91 -8.21 -0.05
C GLY A 70 10.64 -7.54 0.46
N ARG A 71 10.52 -6.25 0.12
CA ARG A 71 9.35 -5.43 0.46
C ARG A 71 8.10 -5.71 -0.40
N LEU A 72 8.27 -6.51 -1.46
CA LEU A 72 7.21 -6.85 -2.39
C LEU A 72 6.47 -8.08 -1.85
N TYR A 73 5.16 -8.06 -1.96
CA TYR A 73 4.32 -9.23 -1.84
C TYR A 73 3.83 -9.60 -3.23
N TYR A 74 3.95 -10.85 -3.64
CA TYR A 74 3.39 -11.34 -4.89
C TYR A 74 2.00 -11.89 -4.62
N ASP A 75 1.02 -11.35 -5.34
CA ASP A 75 -0.40 -11.54 -5.05
C ASP A 75 -1.02 -12.73 -5.78
N GLY A 76 -0.20 -13.71 -6.20
CA GLY A 76 -0.70 -14.93 -6.83
C GLY A 76 -1.73 -14.63 -7.92
N CYS A 77 -2.97 -15.04 -7.65
CA CYS A 77 -4.11 -14.93 -8.56
C CYS A 77 -3.79 -15.59 -9.90
N CYS A 78 -3.32 -16.84 -9.83
CA CYS A 78 -3.24 -17.69 -11.01
C CYS A 78 -4.62 -17.81 -11.67
N CYS A 79 -4.65 -17.94 -12.99
CA CYS A 79 -5.89 -17.78 -13.75
C CYS A 79 -5.82 -18.61 -15.04
N ILE A 80 -6.96 -19.15 -15.44
CA ILE A 80 -7.12 -19.80 -16.75
C ILE A 80 -8.24 -19.06 -17.49
N ALA A 81 -7.91 -18.52 -18.66
CA ALA A 81 -8.87 -17.86 -19.54
C ALA A 81 -9.00 -18.61 -20.88
N VAL A 82 -10.21 -18.67 -21.43
CA VAL A 82 -10.54 -19.34 -22.70
C VAL A 82 -11.44 -18.41 -23.51
N ASN A 83 -10.99 -18.00 -24.69
CA ASN A 83 -11.76 -17.18 -25.65
C ASN A 83 -12.46 -15.94 -25.04
N GLY A 84 -11.87 -15.30 -24.02
CA GLY A 84 -12.41 -14.11 -23.35
C GLY A 84 -13.06 -14.38 -21.98
N ASP A 85 -13.35 -15.64 -21.66
CA ASP A 85 -13.95 -16.06 -20.40
C ASP A 85 -12.89 -16.55 -19.43
N VAL A 86 -13.01 -16.20 -18.15
CA VAL A 86 -12.20 -16.80 -17.07
C VAL A 86 -12.90 -18.07 -16.63
N VAL A 87 -12.19 -19.20 -16.59
CA VAL A 87 -12.74 -20.52 -16.21
C VAL A 87 -12.20 -21.03 -14.88
N ALA A 88 -11.08 -20.47 -14.42
CA ALA A 88 -10.53 -20.73 -13.09
C ALA A 88 -9.75 -19.50 -12.61
N GLN A 89 -9.89 -19.17 -11.32
CA GLN A 89 -9.18 -18.08 -10.65
C GLN A 89 -8.72 -18.55 -9.28
N GLY A 90 -7.45 -18.27 -8.95
CA GLY A 90 -6.84 -18.60 -7.67
C GLY A 90 -6.93 -17.44 -6.69
N SER A 91 -6.41 -17.67 -5.49
CA SER A 91 -6.44 -16.69 -4.40
C SER A 91 -5.50 -15.52 -4.73
N GLN A 92 -5.91 -14.29 -4.39
CA GLN A 92 -5.01 -13.13 -4.46
C GLN A 92 -4.09 -13.06 -3.22
N PHE A 93 -4.62 -13.43 -2.05
CA PHE A 93 -3.91 -13.43 -0.78
C PHE A 93 -4.17 -14.74 -0.06
N SER A 94 -3.11 -15.46 0.30
CA SER A 94 -3.22 -16.74 0.99
C SER A 94 -1.92 -17.05 1.72
N LEU A 95 -2.02 -17.78 2.84
CA LEU A 95 -0.87 -18.25 3.60
C LEU A 95 -0.30 -19.57 3.05
N LYS A 96 -0.98 -20.17 2.06
CA LYS A 96 -0.55 -21.41 1.41
C LYS A 96 0.71 -21.15 0.59
N ASP A 97 1.71 -22.02 0.76
CA ASP A 97 2.93 -21.99 -0.02
C ASP A 97 2.70 -22.45 -1.48
N VAL A 98 1.68 -23.29 -1.73
CA VAL A 98 1.35 -23.80 -3.06
C VAL A 98 -0.16 -23.80 -3.28
N GLU A 99 -0.60 -23.18 -4.37
CA GLU A 99 -1.96 -23.25 -4.91
C GLU A 99 -1.90 -23.72 -6.37
N VAL A 100 -2.74 -24.69 -6.74
CA VAL A 100 -2.80 -25.26 -8.10
C VAL A 100 -4.22 -25.13 -8.60
N LEU A 101 -4.36 -24.66 -9.83
CA LEU A 101 -5.62 -24.64 -10.57
C LEU A 101 -5.54 -25.58 -11.77
N ASP A 102 -6.66 -26.20 -12.08
CA ASP A 102 -6.87 -26.96 -13.29
C ASP A 102 -8.22 -26.61 -13.93
N ALA A 103 -8.32 -26.83 -15.25
CA ALA A 103 -9.55 -26.68 -16.00
C ALA A 103 -9.57 -27.69 -17.15
N LEU A 104 -10.73 -28.28 -17.41
CA LEU A 104 -10.96 -29.11 -18.58
C LEU A 104 -11.42 -28.22 -19.74
N VAL A 105 -10.64 -28.13 -20.80
CA VAL A 105 -10.92 -27.25 -21.95
C VAL A 105 -11.08 -28.05 -23.23
N ASP A 106 -12.09 -27.70 -24.02
CA ASP A 106 -12.29 -28.21 -25.38
C ASP A 106 -11.52 -27.33 -26.40
N LEU A 107 -10.51 -27.91 -27.06
CA LEU A 107 -9.73 -27.19 -28.08
C LEU A 107 -10.47 -27.05 -29.41
N ASP A 108 -11.48 -27.87 -29.68
CA ASP A 108 -12.32 -27.70 -30.88
C ASP A 108 -13.14 -26.41 -30.77
N ALA A 109 -13.52 -26.00 -29.56
CA ALA A 109 -14.14 -24.70 -29.31
C ALA A 109 -13.20 -23.52 -29.64
N VAL A 110 -11.90 -23.63 -29.34
CA VAL A 110 -10.89 -22.63 -29.73
C VAL A 110 -10.76 -22.56 -31.25
N SER A 111 -10.64 -23.72 -31.90
CA SER A 111 -10.56 -23.81 -33.36
C SER A 111 -11.79 -23.22 -34.04
N SER A 112 -12.99 -23.55 -33.54
CA SER A 112 -14.26 -22.99 -34.02
C SER A 112 -14.35 -21.47 -33.81
N TYR A 113 -13.92 -20.99 -32.64
CA TYR A 113 -13.89 -19.55 -32.33
C TYR A 113 -13.06 -18.79 -33.36
N ARG A 114 -11.82 -19.23 -33.61
CA ARG A 114 -10.94 -18.62 -34.62
C ARG A 114 -11.48 -18.76 -36.05
N ALA A 115 -12.08 -19.90 -36.37
CA ALA A 115 -12.67 -20.14 -37.69
C ALA A 115 -13.86 -19.20 -37.98
N SER A 116 -14.56 -18.74 -36.95
CA SER A 116 -15.65 -17.76 -37.08
C SER A 116 -15.17 -16.35 -37.43
N VAL A 117 -13.89 -16.04 -37.20
CA VAL A 117 -13.31 -14.69 -37.41
C VAL A 117 -12.55 -14.64 -38.75
N SER A 118 -13.20 -14.12 -39.79
CA SER A 118 -12.61 -14.09 -41.15
C SER A 118 -11.32 -13.27 -41.23
N SER A 119 -11.24 -12.14 -40.52
CA SER A 119 -10.05 -11.27 -40.51
C SER A 119 -8.85 -11.93 -39.83
N PHE A 120 -9.07 -12.79 -38.83
CA PHE A 120 -8.02 -13.56 -38.17
C PHE A 120 -7.39 -14.55 -39.16
N ARG A 121 -8.23 -15.28 -39.92
CA ARG A 121 -7.77 -16.24 -40.93
C ARG A 121 -6.99 -15.57 -42.05
N GLU A 122 -7.44 -14.42 -42.52
CA GLU A 122 -6.74 -13.63 -43.52
C GLU A 122 -5.34 -13.25 -43.01
N GLN A 123 -5.24 -12.68 -41.81
CA GLN A 123 -3.96 -12.34 -41.22
C GLN A 123 -3.05 -13.55 -41.04
N ALA A 124 -3.61 -14.70 -40.63
CA ALA A 124 -2.87 -15.94 -40.46
C ALA A 124 -2.28 -16.46 -41.78
N SER A 125 -2.98 -16.30 -42.91
CA SER A 125 -2.48 -16.74 -44.22
C SER A 125 -1.25 -15.97 -44.70
N HIS A 126 -1.03 -14.75 -44.21
CA HIS A 126 0.12 -13.92 -44.57
C HIS A 126 1.31 -14.08 -43.62
N ARG A 127 1.21 -14.94 -42.59
CA ARG A 127 2.28 -15.11 -41.61
C ARG A 127 3.36 -16.09 -42.07
N THR A 128 4.59 -15.74 -41.74
CA THR A 128 5.72 -16.64 -41.89
C THR A 128 5.66 -17.69 -40.78
N LYS A 129 5.97 -18.94 -41.13
CA LYS A 129 5.98 -20.04 -40.16
C LYS A 129 7.00 -19.78 -39.06
N VAL A 130 6.53 -19.83 -37.82
CA VAL A 130 7.41 -19.81 -36.65
C VAL A 130 8.10 -21.17 -36.43
N PRO A 131 9.31 -21.20 -35.86
CA PRO A 131 9.95 -22.44 -35.46
C PRO A 131 9.09 -23.22 -34.46
N PHE A 132 8.99 -24.54 -34.63
CA PHE A 132 8.25 -25.41 -33.72
C PHE A 132 9.07 -26.65 -33.36
N VAL A 133 8.96 -27.07 -32.11
CA VAL A 133 9.58 -28.31 -31.62
C VAL A 133 8.52 -29.40 -31.60
N LYS A 134 8.74 -30.48 -32.36
CA LYS A 134 7.84 -31.64 -32.33
C LYS A 134 8.10 -32.44 -31.06
N VAL A 135 7.13 -32.49 -30.16
CA VAL A 135 7.15 -33.35 -28.97
C VAL A 135 6.24 -34.55 -29.24
N PRO A 136 6.72 -35.81 -29.13
CA PRO A 136 5.91 -37.01 -29.36
C PRO A 136 4.97 -37.28 -28.17
N TYR A 137 4.10 -36.33 -27.86
CA TYR A 137 3.15 -36.36 -26.75
C TYR A 137 1.78 -35.83 -27.16
N LYS A 138 0.72 -36.49 -26.71
CA LYS A 138 -0.66 -36.06 -26.97
C LYS A 138 -1.24 -35.43 -25.70
N LEU A 139 -1.49 -34.12 -25.75
CA LEU A 139 -2.04 -33.37 -24.63
C LEU A 139 -3.51 -33.72 -24.34
N CYS A 140 -4.32 -33.86 -25.39
CA CYS A 140 -5.75 -34.17 -25.26
C CYS A 140 -5.99 -35.65 -24.95
N LYS A 141 -6.82 -35.91 -23.94
CA LYS A 141 -7.33 -37.25 -23.66
C LYS A 141 -8.42 -37.64 -24.67
N PRO A 142 -8.61 -38.93 -24.98
CA PRO A 142 -9.79 -39.38 -25.73
C PRO A 142 -11.07 -38.98 -25.01
N PHE A 143 -12.13 -38.70 -25.77
CA PHE A 143 -13.45 -38.42 -25.20
C PHE A 143 -13.91 -39.57 -24.29
N GLN A 144 -14.41 -39.23 -23.11
CA GLN A 144 -14.99 -40.15 -22.14
C GLN A 144 -16.31 -39.59 -21.64
N SER A 145 -17.28 -40.48 -21.37
CA SER A 145 -18.56 -40.08 -20.76
C SER A 145 -18.30 -39.40 -19.41
N GLY A 146 -18.93 -38.25 -19.18
CA GLY A 146 -18.73 -37.45 -17.97
C GLY A 146 -17.64 -36.37 -18.07
N MET A 147 -16.92 -36.27 -19.19
CA MET A 147 -16.04 -35.12 -19.46
C MET A 147 -16.88 -33.88 -19.81
N VAL A 148 -16.98 -32.95 -18.86
CA VAL A 148 -17.68 -31.67 -19.04
C VAL A 148 -16.65 -30.55 -19.01
N PRO A 149 -16.48 -29.77 -20.10
CA PRO A 149 -15.59 -28.61 -20.09
C PRO A 149 -15.94 -27.66 -18.93
N THR A 150 -14.91 -27.12 -18.28
CA THR A 150 -15.07 -26.18 -17.19
C THR A 150 -15.76 -24.93 -17.71
N GLY A 151 -16.87 -24.55 -17.09
CA GLY A 151 -17.64 -23.36 -17.46
C GLY A 151 -16.99 -22.06 -16.98
N PRO A 152 -17.39 -20.90 -17.53
CA PRO A 152 -16.96 -19.60 -17.04
C PRO A 152 -17.29 -19.38 -15.57
N VAL A 153 -16.40 -18.69 -14.86
CA VAL A 153 -16.56 -18.27 -13.46
C VAL A 153 -16.62 -16.74 -13.38
N GLU A 154 -17.36 -16.23 -12.40
CA GLU A 154 -17.33 -14.81 -12.08
C GLU A 154 -15.98 -14.46 -11.46
N VAL A 155 -15.37 -13.37 -11.95
CA VAL A 155 -14.07 -12.93 -11.43
C VAL A 155 -14.29 -12.23 -10.10
N MET A 156 -13.64 -12.74 -9.06
CA MET A 156 -13.66 -12.15 -7.74
C MET A 156 -12.58 -11.08 -7.62
N TYR A 157 -13.00 -9.88 -7.21
CA TYR A 157 -12.11 -8.77 -6.88
C TYR A 157 -12.29 -8.39 -5.42
N HIS A 158 -11.18 -8.18 -4.73
CA HIS A 158 -11.19 -7.59 -3.40
C HIS A 158 -11.48 -6.09 -3.47
N ARG A 159 -12.18 -5.58 -2.46
CA ARG A 159 -12.29 -4.14 -2.23
C ARG A 159 -10.94 -3.58 -1.78
N PRO A 160 -10.65 -2.28 -1.97
CA PRO A 160 -9.38 -1.71 -1.53
C PRO A 160 -9.07 -1.95 -0.04
N GLU A 161 -10.10 -1.90 0.82
CA GLU A 161 -9.97 -2.16 2.25
C GLU A 161 -9.63 -3.62 2.54
N GLU A 162 -10.15 -4.57 1.75
CA GLU A 162 -9.82 -5.99 1.83
C GLU A 162 -8.39 -6.25 1.33
N GLU A 163 -7.96 -5.60 0.25
CA GLU A 163 -6.57 -5.66 -0.22
C GLU A 163 -5.58 -5.17 0.85
N ILE A 164 -5.93 -4.08 1.56
CA ILE A 164 -5.14 -3.54 2.69
C ILE A 164 -5.17 -4.47 3.91
N ALA A 165 -6.29 -5.17 4.15
CA ALA A 165 -6.39 -6.15 5.22
C ALA A 165 -5.51 -7.38 4.93
N PHE A 166 -5.66 -7.98 3.75
CA PHE A 166 -5.12 -9.32 3.47
C PHE A 166 -3.68 -9.31 2.95
N GLY A 167 -3.33 -8.39 2.05
CA GLY A 167 -1.98 -8.35 1.45
C GLY A 167 -0.88 -8.11 2.48
N PRO A 168 -0.91 -6.98 3.20
CA PRO A 168 0.01 -6.71 4.30
C PRO A 168 -0.01 -7.79 5.39
N SER A 169 -1.15 -8.42 5.69
CA SER A 169 -1.24 -9.52 6.67
C SER A 169 -0.45 -10.74 6.22
N CYS A 170 -0.65 -11.20 4.98
CA CYS A 170 0.09 -12.33 4.43
C CYS A 170 1.59 -12.01 4.33
N TRP A 171 1.94 -10.77 3.97
CA TRP A 171 3.33 -10.30 3.95
C TRP A 171 4.00 -10.32 5.33
N LEU A 172 3.31 -9.86 6.38
CA LEU A 172 3.80 -9.93 7.75
C LEU A 172 3.97 -11.38 8.22
N TRP A 173 3.05 -12.27 7.86
CA TRP A 173 3.16 -13.70 8.19
C TRP A 173 4.42 -14.32 7.58
N ASP A 174 4.68 -14.06 6.31
CA ASP A 174 5.89 -14.53 5.64
C ASP A 174 7.15 -13.96 6.26
N TYR A 175 7.17 -12.66 6.57
CA TYR A 175 8.29 -12.03 7.27
C TYR A 175 8.54 -12.69 8.62
N LEU A 176 7.50 -12.91 9.42
CA LEU A 176 7.61 -13.49 10.75
C LEU A 176 8.13 -14.93 10.68
N ARG A 177 7.54 -15.76 9.82
CA ARG A 177 7.92 -17.18 9.74
C ARG A 177 9.32 -17.37 9.18
N ARG A 178 9.75 -16.54 8.22
CA ARG A 178 11.04 -16.69 7.52
C ARG A 178 12.20 -16.00 8.23
N SER A 179 11.96 -14.86 8.90
CA SER A 179 12.99 -14.17 9.71
C SER A 179 13.39 -14.92 10.98
N ARG A 180 12.61 -15.93 11.37
CA ARG A 180 12.72 -16.65 12.66
C ARG A 180 12.48 -15.76 13.88
N ALA A 181 11.90 -14.57 13.70
CA ALA A 181 11.40 -13.77 14.80
C ALA A 181 10.28 -14.50 15.55
N SER A 182 10.11 -14.15 16.82
CA SER A 182 9.11 -14.75 17.72
C SER A 182 7.86 -13.87 17.91
N GLY A 183 7.78 -12.75 17.21
CA GLY A 183 6.67 -11.82 17.29
C GLY A 183 6.98 -10.43 16.74
N PHE A 184 6.08 -9.51 17.03
CA PHE A 184 6.10 -8.11 16.65
C PHE A 184 5.99 -7.21 17.88
N LEU A 185 6.64 -6.04 17.81
CA LEU A 185 6.41 -4.94 18.73
C LEU A 185 5.95 -3.70 17.97
N LEU A 186 4.84 -3.12 18.40
CA LEU A 186 4.28 -1.90 17.80
C LEU A 186 4.14 -0.79 18.86
N PRO A 187 4.78 0.38 18.63
CA PRO A 187 4.42 1.62 19.30
C PRO A 187 2.98 2.02 18.92
N LEU A 188 2.03 1.77 19.81
CA LEU A 188 0.61 2.00 19.55
C LEU A 188 0.20 3.35 20.14
N SER A 189 -0.08 4.32 19.28
CA SER A 189 -0.39 5.71 19.70
C SER A 189 -1.88 5.99 19.90
N GLY A 190 -2.77 5.08 19.48
CA GLY A 190 -4.22 5.35 19.46
C GLY A 190 -4.67 6.32 18.37
N GLY A 191 -3.78 6.62 17.42
CA GLY A 191 -4.07 7.33 16.18
C GLY A 191 -4.34 6.37 15.02
N ALA A 192 -4.80 6.91 13.89
CA ALA A 192 -5.25 6.13 12.72
C ALA A 192 -4.20 5.13 12.20
N ASP A 193 -2.93 5.55 12.10
CA ASP A 193 -1.92 4.78 11.38
C ASP A 193 -1.43 3.58 12.20
N SER A 194 -1.05 3.80 13.46
CA SER A 194 -0.64 2.72 14.36
C SER A 194 -1.80 1.74 14.61
N SER A 195 -3.04 2.24 14.69
CA SER A 195 -4.23 1.39 14.79
C SER A 195 -4.48 0.56 13.54
N SER A 196 -4.17 1.10 12.35
CA SER A 196 -4.23 0.34 11.09
C SER A 196 -3.22 -0.80 11.07
N VAL A 197 -1.98 -0.54 11.50
CA VAL A 197 -0.96 -1.59 11.65
C VAL A 197 -1.41 -2.68 12.63
N ALA A 198 -1.98 -2.28 13.77
CA ALA A 198 -2.49 -3.22 14.76
C ALA A 198 -3.62 -4.09 14.18
N ALA A 199 -4.57 -3.48 13.47
CA ALA A 199 -5.67 -4.20 12.82
C ALA A 199 -5.17 -5.20 11.76
N ILE A 200 -4.11 -4.86 11.00
CA ILE A 200 -3.47 -5.77 10.05
C ILE A 200 -2.83 -6.97 10.79
N VAL A 201 -2.10 -6.75 11.89
CA VAL A 201 -1.55 -7.87 12.68
C VAL A 201 -2.67 -8.74 13.27
N GLY A 202 -3.77 -8.14 13.71
CA GLY A 202 -4.95 -8.86 14.14
C GLY A 202 -5.59 -9.69 13.02
N CYS A 203 -5.72 -9.12 11.82
CA CYS A 203 -6.21 -9.82 10.62
C CYS A 203 -5.30 -11.00 10.26
N MET A 204 -3.98 -10.82 10.30
CA MET A 204 -3.01 -11.91 10.13
C MET A 204 -3.28 -13.06 11.11
N CYS A 205 -3.50 -12.78 12.40
CA CYS A 205 -3.81 -13.82 13.38
C CYS A 205 -5.14 -14.54 13.07
N GLN A 206 -6.16 -13.81 12.61
CA GLN A 206 -7.44 -14.40 12.18
C GLN A 206 -7.26 -15.33 10.96
N LEU A 207 -6.48 -14.92 9.96
CA LEU A 207 -6.16 -15.74 8.79
C LEU A 207 -5.41 -17.02 9.17
N VAL A 208 -4.42 -16.92 10.07
CA VAL A 208 -3.65 -18.08 10.55
C VAL A 208 -4.57 -19.10 11.22
N VAL A 209 -5.43 -18.66 12.15
CA VAL A 209 -6.35 -19.58 12.84
C VAL A 209 -7.34 -20.20 11.85
N LYS A 210 -7.88 -19.42 10.92
CA LYS A 210 -8.77 -19.93 9.87
C LYS A 210 -8.12 -21.00 8.99
N ASP A 211 -6.86 -20.81 8.58
CA ASP A 211 -6.16 -21.80 7.75
C ASP A 211 -5.80 -23.07 8.55
N ILE A 212 -5.53 -22.95 9.86
CA ILE A 212 -5.39 -24.10 10.75
C ILE A 212 -6.70 -24.88 10.85
N GLU A 213 -7.84 -24.20 10.99
CA GLU A 213 -9.17 -24.83 10.99
C GLU A 213 -9.49 -25.52 9.66
N ASN A 214 -9.00 -24.98 8.55
CA ASN A 214 -9.10 -25.59 7.22
C ASN A 214 -8.14 -26.77 7.00
N GLY A 215 -7.29 -27.10 7.99
CA GLY A 215 -6.38 -28.25 7.94
C GLY A 215 -5.02 -27.96 7.30
N ASP A 216 -4.58 -26.70 7.25
CA ASP A 216 -3.23 -26.37 6.77
C ASP A 216 -2.16 -26.71 7.84
N GLU A 217 -1.50 -27.86 7.67
CA GLU A 217 -0.49 -28.36 8.60
C GLU A 217 0.80 -27.51 8.61
N GLN A 218 1.14 -26.82 7.50
CA GLN A 218 2.33 -25.97 7.45
C GLN A 218 2.10 -24.68 8.25
N VAL A 219 0.95 -24.02 8.04
CA VAL A 219 0.57 -22.82 8.80
C VAL A 219 0.48 -23.16 10.29
N LYS A 220 -0.10 -24.32 10.64
CA LYS A 220 -0.17 -24.82 12.00
C LYS A 220 1.21 -25.02 12.63
N ALA A 221 2.12 -25.70 11.93
CA ALA A 221 3.48 -25.93 12.42
C ALA A 221 4.25 -24.61 12.63
N ASP A 222 4.12 -23.65 11.72
CA ASP A 222 4.73 -22.34 11.84
C ASP A 222 4.13 -21.54 13.02
N ALA A 223 2.81 -21.55 13.20
CA ALA A 223 2.14 -20.87 14.30
C ALA A 223 2.54 -21.46 15.66
N MET A 224 2.61 -22.80 15.76
CA MET A 224 3.10 -23.50 16.96
C MET A 224 4.53 -23.07 17.31
N ARG A 225 5.41 -22.98 16.31
CA ARG A 225 6.80 -22.56 16.48
C ARG A 225 6.90 -21.10 16.92
N ILE A 226 6.26 -20.19 16.20
CA ILE A 226 6.35 -18.74 16.44
C ILE A 226 5.76 -18.41 17.82
N GLY A 227 4.58 -18.94 18.12
CA GLY A 227 3.91 -18.75 19.41
C GLY A 227 4.52 -19.56 20.55
N GLN A 228 5.53 -20.40 20.27
CA GLN A 228 6.22 -21.27 21.24
C GLN A 228 5.25 -22.09 22.09
N TYR A 229 4.30 -22.75 21.41
CA TYR A 229 3.37 -23.66 22.05
C TYR A 229 4.10 -24.91 22.54
N LYS A 230 3.62 -25.48 23.65
CA LYS A 230 4.20 -26.67 24.29
C LYS A 230 3.22 -27.83 24.20
N ASP A 231 3.73 -29.05 24.39
CA ASP A 231 2.91 -30.26 24.56
C ASP A 231 1.89 -30.53 23.44
N GLY A 232 2.21 -30.09 22.22
CA GLY A 232 1.35 -30.28 21.04
C GLY A 232 0.15 -29.32 20.97
N GLU A 233 0.06 -28.32 21.85
CA GLU A 233 -0.92 -27.25 21.74
C GLU A 233 -0.71 -26.42 20.47
N PHE A 234 -1.80 -25.86 19.94
CA PHE A 234 -1.79 -24.99 18.77
C PHE A 234 -2.89 -23.92 18.92
N PRO A 235 -2.75 -22.76 18.26
CA PRO A 235 -3.73 -21.69 18.37
C PRO A 235 -5.08 -22.10 17.81
N LYS A 236 -6.13 -21.82 18.58
CA LYS A 236 -7.55 -21.99 18.17
C LYS A 236 -8.35 -20.69 18.20
N ASP A 237 -7.74 -19.63 18.72
CA ASP A 237 -8.35 -18.31 18.87
C ASP A 237 -7.33 -17.26 18.45
N SER A 238 -7.75 -16.32 17.62
CA SER A 238 -6.85 -15.32 17.06
C SER A 238 -6.32 -14.36 18.11
N ARG A 239 -7.11 -14.10 19.17
CA ARG A 239 -6.70 -13.20 20.27
C ARG A 239 -5.66 -13.87 21.15
N GLU A 240 -5.79 -15.17 21.41
CA GLU A 240 -4.78 -15.97 22.12
C GLU A 240 -3.46 -16.01 21.35
N LEU A 241 -3.52 -16.23 20.03
CA LEU A 241 -2.35 -16.17 19.16
C LEU A 241 -1.70 -14.77 19.19
N ALA A 242 -2.49 -13.71 19.03
CA ALA A 242 -2.03 -12.33 19.10
C ALA A 242 -1.36 -12.03 20.46
N LYS A 243 -1.90 -12.51 21.58
CA LYS A 243 -1.30 -12.33 22.91
C LYS A 243 0.11 -12.89 23.02
N ARG A 244 0.42 -13.93 22.24
CA ARG A 244 1.74 -14.58 22.27
C ARG A 244 2.76 -13.92 21.36
N LEU A 245 2.34 -13.37 20.23
CA LEU A 245 3.25 -12.87 19.20
C LEU A 245 3.17 -11.35 18.98
N PHE A 246 2.17 -10.66 19.50
CA PHE A 246 1.95 -9.24 19.24
C PHE A 246 2.00 -8.41 20.52
N TYR A 247 3.02 -7.57 20.62
CA TYR A 247 3.25 -6.68 21.73
C TYR A 247 2.99 -5.24 21.31
N THR A 248 2.18 -4.54 22.08
CA THR A 248 1.86 -3.14 21.83
C THR A 248 2.30 -2.30 23.02
N VAL A 249 2.82 -1.10 22.75
CA VAL A 249 3.22 -0.17 23.81
C VAL A 249 2.72 1.23 23.51
N TYR A 250 1.93 1.79 24.42
CA TYR A 250 1.60 3.20 24.44
C TYR A 250 2.64 3.95 25.26
N MET A 251 3.24 4.99 24.68
CA MET A 251 4.32 5.78 25.28
C MET A 251 3.91 7.24 25.48
N GLY A 252 3.10 7.46 26.50
CA GLY A 252 2.51 8.75 26.83
C GLY A 252 3.47 9.71 27.53
N THR A 253 3.17 10.99 27.43
CA THR A 253 3.78 12.09 28.19
C THR A 253 2.71 12.88 28.93
N GLU A 254 3.11 13.88 29.72
CA GLU A 254 2.19 14.85 30.33
C GLU A 254 1.28 15.58 29.33
N ASN A 255 1.67 15.59 28.05
CA ASN A 255 0.92 16.22 26.96
C ASN A 255 -0.09 15.27 26.30
N SER A 256 -0.03 13.97 26.58
CA SER A 256 -0.87 12.98 25.92
C SER A 256 -2.28 12.93 26.52
N SER A 257 -3.30 12.85 25.66
CA SER A 257 -4.69 12.84 26.12
C SER A 257 -5.14 11.49 26.66
N GLU A 258 -6.11 11.51 27.58
CA GLU A 258 -6.78 10.27 28.03
C GLU A 258 -7.48 9.55 26.87
N GLY A 259 -7.92 10.30 25.85
CA GLY A 259 -8.56 9.76 24.66
C GLY A 259 -7.64 8.87 23.82
N THR A 260 -6.43 9.32 23.48
CA THR A 260 -5.47 8.51 22.69
C THR A 260 -5.06 7.26 23.46
N ARG A 261 -4.80 7.41 24.76
CA ARG A 261 -4.46 6.32 25.68
C ARG A 261 -5.56 5.26 25.77
N SER A 262 -6.82 5.68 25.96
CA SER A 262 -7.97 4.78 26.04
C SER A 262 -8.17 4.01 24.74
N ARG A 263 -8.14 4.69 23.58
CA ARG A 263 -8.29 4.04 22.27
C ARG A 263 -7.21 2.99 22.01
N ALA A 264 -5.95 3.30 22.31
CA ALA A 264 -4.85 2.35 22.17
C ALA A 264 -5.09 1.08 23.00
N LYS A 265 -5.50 1.24 24.26
CA LYS A 265 -5.81 0.14 25.16
C LYS A 265 -6.99 -0.70 24.68
N MET A 266 -8.12 -0.07 24.31
CA MET A 266 -9.31 -0.78 23.84
C MET A 266 -9.02 -1.62 22.59
N LEU A 267 -8.33 -1.04 21.61
CA LEU A 267 -7.95 -1.77 20.40
C LEU A 267 -7.02 -2.94 20.71
N ALA A 268 -6.03 -2.73 21.59
CA ALA A 268 -5.11 -3.78 22.00
C ALA A 268 -5.85 -4.95 22.70
N GLU A 269 -6.89 -4.67 23.49
CA GLU A 269 -7.76 -5.65 24.13
C GLU A 269 -8.66 -6.39 23.12
N GLU A 270 -9.26 -5.68 22.15
CA GLU A 270 -10.06 -6.28 21.08
C GLU A 270 -9.24 -7.28 20.26
N ILE A 271 -8.04 -6.89 19.82
CA ILE A 271 -7.11 -7.75 19.07
C ILE A 271 -6.56 -8.88 19.96
N GLY A 272 -6.39 -8.65 21.26
CA GLY A 272 -5.77 -9.59 22.19
C GLY A 272 -4.26 -9.45 22.34
N SER A 273 -3.66 -8.34 21.89
CA SER A 273 -2.22 -8.10 22.03
C SER A 273 -1.76 -7.97 23.49
N PHE A 274 -0.50 -8.25 23.77
CA PHE A 274 0.09 -7.90 25.07
C PHE A 274 0.39 -6.40 25.11
N HIS A 275 -0.41 -5.65 25.88
CA HIS A 275 -0.36 -4.19 25.92
C HIS A 275 0.41 -3.65 27.13
N LEU A 276 1.29 -2.69 26.88
CA LEU A 276 1.96 -1.90 27.91
C LEU A 276 1.63 -0.42 27.75
N ASP A 277 1.63 0.28 28.86
CA ASP A 277 1.35 1.70 28.95
C ASP A 277 2.42 2.34 29.83
N VAL A 278 3.27 3.16 29.21
CA VAL A 278 4.52 3.62 29.80
C VAL A 278 4.61 5.15 29.72
N PRO A 279 4.63 5.85 30.86
CA PRO A 279 4.95 7.28 30.88
C PRO A 279 6.46 7.48 30.64
N ILE A 280 6.82 8.36 29.70
CA ILE A 280 8.23 8.59 29.32
C ILE A 280 8.80 9.91 29.86
N ASP A 281 8.02 10.69 30.62
CA ASP A 281 8.40 12.04 31.09
C ASP A 281 9.69 12.05 31.92
N SER A 282 9.93 11.00 32.72
CA SER A 282 11.15 10.88 33.53
C SER A 282 12.40 10.77 32.67
N ILE A 283 12.31 10.05 31.53
CA ILE A 283 13.41 9.85 30.58
C ILE A 283 13.64 11.14 29.79
N VAL A 284 12.57 11.80 29.34
CA VAL A 284 12.64 13.09 28.66
C VAL A 284 13.30 14.12 29.58
N SER A 285 12.84 14.21 30.83
CA SER A 285 13.36 15.13 31.84
C SER A 285 14.85 14.89 32.11
N ALA A 286 15.29 13.62 32.19
CA ALA A 286 16.70 13.29 32.38
C ALA A 286 17.59 13.82 31.25
N LEU A 287 17.16 13.68 29.99
CA LEU A 287 17.89 14.23 28.84
C LEU A 287 17.91 15.76 28.84
N LEU A 288 16.79 16.40 29.18
CA LEU A 288 16.72 17.86 29.27
C LEU A 288 17.60 18.41 30.39
N SER A 289 17.61 17.77 31.56
CA SER A 289 18.50 18.14 32.67
C SER A 289 19.97 17.97 32.32
N LEU A 290 20.33 16.93 31.55
CA LEU A 290 21.68 16.76 31.04
C LEU A 290 22.05 17.89 30.07
N PHE A 291 21.17 18.22 29.12
CA PHE A 291 21.40 19.31 28.17
C PHE A 291 21.56 20.67 28.87
N GLU A 292 20.72 20.95 29.86
CA GLU A 292 20.79 22.15 30.69
C GLU A 292 22.11 22.22 31.46
N ARG A 293 22.57 21.11 32.05
CA ARG A 293 23.86 21.03 32.74
C ARG A 293 25.05 21.29 31.79
N LEU A 294 24.97 20.80 30.56
CA LEU A 294 26.05 20.93 29.57
C LEU A 294 26.11 22.33 28.92
N THR A 295 24.97 22.98 28.74
CA THR A 295 24.87 24.20 27.92
C THR A 295 24.47 25.46 28.72
N GLY A 296 23.99 25.29 29.95
CA GLY A 296 23.39 26.35 30.75
C GLY A 296 22.04 26.85 30.23
N LYS A 297 21.42 26.17 29.25
CA LYS A 297 20.14 26.56 28.65
C LYS A 297 19.14 25.42 28.71
N ARG A 298 17.89 25.73 29.05
CA ARG A 298 16.76 24.80 29.01
C ARG A 298 15.79 25.20 27.89
N PRO A 299 15.58 24.35 26.87
CA PRO A 299 14.61 24.63 25.81
C PRO A 299 13.20 24.74 26.37
N ARG A 300 12.36 25.60 25.76
CA ARG A 300 10.94 25.75 26.11
C ARG A 300 10.05 25.45 24.90
N TYR A 301 8.82 24.98 25.16
CA TYR A 301 7.83 24.85 24.10
C TYR A 301 7.42 26.22 23.57
N LYS A 302 6.92 26.27 22.35
CA LYS A 302 6.47 27.52 21.72
C LYS A 302 5.34 28.19 22.51
N VAL A 303 4.41 27.40 23.03
CA VAL A 303 3.33 27.84 23.92
C VAL A 303 3.82 28.46 25.24
N ASP A 304 5.07 28.17 25.63
CA ASP A 304 5.74 28.70 26.83
C ASP A 304 6.76 29.80 26.49
N GLY A 305 6.70 30.37 25.29
CA GLY A 305 7.58 31.45 24.83
C GLY A 305 8.96 30.98 24.33
N GLY A 306 9.10 29.69 23.98
CA GLY A 306 10.27 29.17 23.28
C GLY A 306 10.27 29.51 21.78
N SER A 307 11.44 29.46 21.15
CA SER A 307 11.58 29.61 19.69
C SER A 307 11.09 28.36 18.94
N ASN A 308 10.85 28.48 17.62
CA ASN A 308 10.51 27.32 16.77
C ASN A 308 11.58 26.21 16.83
N THR A 309 12.86 26.58 16.98
CA THR A 309 13.97 25.63 17.10
C THR A 309 13.90 24.84 18.41
N GLU A 310 13.62 25.52 19.52
CA GLU A 310 13.46 24.86 20.82
C GLU A 310 12.26 23.91 20.80
N ASN A 311 11.13 24.39 20.30
CA ASN A 311 9.89 23.61 20.20
C ASN A 311 10.09 22.34 19.39
N LEU A 312 10.65 22.45 18.18
CA LEU A 312 10.95 21.30 17.33
C LEU A 312 12.00 20.38 17.97
N GLY A 313 12.98 20.94 18.69
CA GLY A 313 13.96 20.17 19.46
C GLY A 313 13.31 19.28 20.51
N LEU A 314 12.37 19.83 21.30
CA LEU A 314 11.64 19.10 22.33
C LEU A 314 10.77 17.98 21.75
N GLN A 315 10.02 18.25 20.68
CA GLN A 315 9.21 17.24 20.00
C GLN A 315 10.08 16.10 19.45
N ASN A 316 11.20 16.43 18.81
CA ASN A 316 12.13 15.44 18.25
C ASN A 316 12.74 14.54 19.33
N ILE A 317 13.05 15.07 20.51
CA ILE A 317 13.61 14.28 21.63
C ILE A 317 12.58 13.24 22.10
N GLN A 318 11.34 13.65 22.32
CA GLN A 318 10.25 12.73 22.69
C GLN A 318 10.07 11.63 21.64
N ALA A 319 10.02 12.01 20.36
CA ALA A 319 9.84 11.07 19.25
C ALA A 319 10.98 10.03 19.18
N ARG A 320 12.23 10.43 19.40
CA ARG A 320 13.40 9.53 19.38
C ARG A 320 13.49 8.61 20.60
N ILE A 321 13.13 9.10 21.79
CA ILE A 321 13.10 8.27 23.01
C ILE A 321 12.13 7.10 22.81
N ARG A 322 10.96 7.35 22.21
CA ARG A 322 9.98 6.30 21.90
C ARG A 322 10.58 5.20 21.02
N MET A 323 11.38 5.56 20.01
CA MET A 323 12.07 4.59 19.17
C MET A 323 13.07 3.75 19.99
N VAL A 324 13.90 4.39 20.81
CA VAL A 324 14.88 3.67 21.65
C VAL A 324 14.19 2.68 22.58
N LEU A 325 13.09 3.09 23.23
CA LEU A 325 12.28 2.21 24.08
C LEU A 325 11.67 1.05 23.29
N ALA A 326 11.13 1.30 22.10
CA ALA A 326 10.53 0.27 21.26
C ALA A 326 11.53 -0.84 20.91
N PHE A 327 12.74 -0.48 20.45
CA PHE A 327 13.78 -1.48 20.14
C PHE A 327 14.32 -2.20 21.38
N MET A 328 14.44 -1.49 22.50
CA MET A 328 14.82 -2.12 23.77
C MET A 328 13.79 -3.18 24.18
N MET A 329 12.50 -2.85 24.12
CA MET A 329 11.44 -3.79 24.43
C MET A 329 11.39 -4.94 23.41
N ALA A 330 11.55 -4.68 22.12
CA ALA A 330 11.52 -5.73 21.10
C ALA A 330 12.62 -6.78 21.31
N SER A 331 13.76 -6.35 21.86
CA SER A 331 14.90 -7.20 22.19
C SER A 331 14.74 -7.94 23.53
N LEU A 332 14.10 -7.33 24.53
CA LEU A 332 14.09 -7.83 25.91
C LEU A 332 12.76 -8.46 26.34
N MET A 333 11.63 -8.14 25.70
CA MET A 333 10.34 -8.70 26.06
C MET A 333 10.24 -10.23 25.88
N PRO A 334 10.88 -10.86 24.87
CA PRO A 334 10.98 -12.32 24.85
C PRO A 334 11.63 -12.87 26.13
N TRP A 335 12.76 -12.28 26.56
CA TRP A 335 13.45 -12.67 27.79
C TRP A 335 12.57 -12.48 29.03
N VAL A 336 11.86 -11.35 29.16
CA VAL A 336 10.91 -11.10 30.25
C VAL A 336 9.83 -12.18 30.35
N HIS A 337 9.41 -12.74 29.22
CA HIS A 337 8.39 -13.79 29.16
C HIS A 337 8.94 -15.21 29.11
N ASN A 338 10.24 -15.41 29.39
CA ASN A 338 10.92 -16.70 29.27
C ASN A 338 10.72 -17.35 27.88
N LYS A 339 10.65 -16.53 26.84
CA LYS A 339 10.61 -16.92 25.44
C LYS A 339 11.97 -16.69 24.79
N SER A 340 12.34 -17.57 23.86
CA SER A 340 13.50 -17.34 23.01
C SER A 340 13.16 -16.45 21.82
N GLY A 341 14.15 -15.81 21.21
CA GLY A 341 13.99 -15.03 19.98
C GLY A 341 13.97 -13.53 20.21
N PHE A 342 13.48 -12.81 19.21
CA PHE A 342 13.38 -11.36 19.17
C PHE A 342 12.07 -10.96 18.49
N TYR A 343 11.61 -9.74 18.75
CA TYR A 343 10.46 -9.18 18.05
C TYR A 343 10.90 -8.20 16.96
N LEU A 344 10.17 -8.18 15.85
CA LEU A 344 10.33 -7.18 14.81
C LEU A 344 9.56 -5.91 15.21
N VAL A 345 10.23 -4.76 15.22
CA VAL A 345 9.58 -3.47 15.45
C VAL A 345 8.81 -3.08 14.20
N LEU A 346 7.52 -2.78 14.36
CA LEU A 346 6.64 -2.32 13.29
C LEU A 346 6.59 -0.79 13.26
N GLY A 347 6.86 -0.22 12.09
CA GLY A 347 6.66 1.19 11.80
C GLY A 347 5.22 1.48 11.35
N SER A 348 4.77 2.72 11.53
CA SER A 348 3.40 3.14 11.20
C SER A 348 3.33 4.47 10.44
N SER A 349 4.37 4.86 9.71
CA SER A 349 4.29 6.02 8.81
C SER A 349 3.54 5.64 7.54
N ASN A 350 2.68 6.52 7.03
CA ASN A 350 1.97 6.31 5.76
C ASN A 350 2.72 6.91 4.56
N VAL A 351 2.23 6.64 3.35
CA VAL A 351 2.91 7.05 2.10
C VAL A 351 2.95 8.57 1.91
N ASP A 352 1.92 9.28 2.38
CA ASP A 352 1.76 10.72 2.18
C ASP A 352 2.70 11.51 3.12
N GLU A 353 2.82 11.06 4.38
CA GLU A 353 3.82 11.55 5.34
C GLU A 353 5.25 11.31 4.84
N GLY A 354 5.53 10.11 4.31
CA GLY A 354 6.82 9.79 3.69
C GLY A 354 7.13 10.72 2.52
N LEU A 355 6.16 10.96 1.63
CA LEU A 355 6.33 11.83 0.46
C LEU A 355 6.63 13.28 0.87
N ARG A 356 5.93 13.78 1.88
CA ARG A 356 6.12 15.12 2.44
C ARG A 356 7.36 15.23 3.33
N GLY A 357 7.83 14.09 3.83
CA GLY A 357 8.85 13.96 4.87
C GLY A 357 8.39 14.55 6.22
N TYR A 358 7.09 14.43 6.52
CA TYR A 358 6.47 14.84 7.78
C TYR A 358 6.64 13.76 8.85
N LEU A 359 7.87 13.61 9.32
CA LEU A 359 8.28 12.64 10.34
C LEU A 359 9.59 13.10 10.98
N THR A 360 9.87 12.65 12.20
CA THR A 360 11.17 12.92 12.83
C THR A 360 12.18 11.88 12.36
N LYS A 361 13.34 12.32 11.85
CA LYS A 361 14.39 11.38 11.44
C LYS A 361 14.86 10.57 12.67
N TYR A 362 14.73 9.24 12.58
CA TYR A 362 15.02 8.26 13.64
C TYR A 362 14.07 8.29 14.85
N ASP A 363 12.80 8.63 14.65
CA ASP A 363 11.72 8.29 15.59
C ASP A 363 11.12 6.91 15.24
N CYS A 364 9.91 6.60 15.75
CA CYS A 364 9.18 5.36 15.45
C CYS A 364 8.77 5.18 13.96
N SER A 365 9.01 6.17 13.09
CA SER A 365 9.01 5.96 11.63
C SER A 365 10.16 5.08 11.14
N SER A 366 11.22 4.96 11.96
CA SER A 366 12.36 4.07 11.77
C SER A 366 12.17 2.82 12.64
N ALA A 367 11.89 1.70 11.98
CA ALA A 367 11.55 0.40 12.54
C ALA A 367 12.19 -0.69 11.67
N ASP A 368 11.90 -1.97 11.93
CA ASP A 368 12.42 -3.06 11.11
C ASP A 368 11.66 -3.17 9.78
N ILE A 369 10.33 -3.13 9.85
CA ILE A 369 9.42 -3.18 8.69
C ILE A 369 8.16 -2.33 8.92
N ASN A 370 7.54 -1.85 7.84
CA ASN A 370 6.32 -1.06 7.90
C ASN A 370 5.24 -1.58 6.92
N PRO A 371 4.15 -2.19 7.41
CA PRO A 371 3.12 -2.77 6.54
C PRO A 371 2.22 -1.73 5.84
N ILE A 372 2.22 -0.47 6.29
CA ILE A 372 1.36 0.59 5.73
C ILE A 372 2.14 1.72 5.04
N GLY A 373 3.48 1.62 4.96
CA GLY A 373 4.34 2.69 4.44
C GLY A 373 4.12 3.07 2.97
N SER A 374 3.35 2.27 2.23
CA SER A 374 2.92 2.55 0.87
C SER A 374 1.41 2.66 0.72
N VAL A 375 0.64 2.92 1.79
CA VAL A 375 -0.82 3.12 1.75
C VAL A 375 -1.16 4.60 2.03
N SER A 376 -2.13 5.14 1.30
CA SER A 376 -2.58 6.54 1.45
C SER A 376 -3.36 6.76 2.75
N LYS A 377 -3.30 7.97 3.32
CA LYS A 377 -4.05 8.30 4.55
C LYS A 377 -5.56 8.13 4.34
N GLN A 378 -6.04 8.44 3.13
CA GLN A 378 -7.46 8.28 2.78
C GLN A 378 -7.88 6.81 2.80
N ASP A 379 -7.06 5.94 2.22
CA ASP A 379 -7.33 4.50 2.21
C ASP A 379 -7.22 3.88 3.60
N LEU A 380 -6.28 4.35 4.45
CA LEU A 380 -6.22 3.92 5.84
C LEU A 380 -7.50 4.28 6.61
N ARG A 381 -8.05 5.48 6.41
CA ARG A 381 -9.33 5.87 7.03
C ARG A 381 -10.49 4.99 6.55
N ALA A 382 -10.55 4.68 5.26
CA ALA A 382 -11.55 3.76 4.73
C ALA A 382 -11.40 2.35 5.32
N PHE A 383 -10.16 1.86 5.39
CA PHE A 383 -9.81 0.58 6.02
C PHE A 383 -10.21 0.52 7.49
N LEU A 384 -9.97 1.57 8.29
CA LEU A 384 -10.37 1.59 9.71
C LEU A 384 -11.87 1.39 9.90
N ARG A 385 -12.70 2.06 9.08
CA ARG A 385 -14.17 1.88 9.11
C ARG A 385 -14.57 0.47 8.70
N TRP A 386 -13.92 -0.08 7.66
CA TRP A 386 -14.16 -1.44 7.22
C TRP A 386 -13.78 -2.46 8.29
N ALA A 387 -12.59 -2.31 8.90
CA ALA A 387 -12.04 -3.19 9.92
C ALA A 387 -12.87 -3.17 11.20
N ALA A 388 -13.43 -2.01 11.59
CA ALA A 388 -14.33 -1.90 12.73
C ALA A 388 -15.52 -2.86 12.64
N VAL A 389 -16.03 -3.07 11.42
CA VAL A 389 -17.19 -3.93 11.16
C VAL A 389 -16.77 -5.36 10.82
N HIS A 390 -15.85 -5.53 9.89
CA HIS A 390 -15.55 -6.83 9.28
C HIS A 390 -14.48 -7.64 10.02
N LEU A 391 -13.61 -6.99 10.80
CA LEU A 391 -12.66 -7.64 11.71
C LEU A 391 -13.15 -7.65 13.17
N HIS A 392 -14.31 -7.03 13.43
CA HIS A 392 -14.92 -6.87 14.76
C HIS A 392 -14.06 -6.08 15.76
N TYR A 393 -13.32 -5.08 15.27
CA TYR A 393 -12.52 -4.17 16.10
C TYR A 393 -13.22 -2.81 16.26
N SER A 394 -14.32 -2.80 17.00
CA SER A 394 -15.27 -1.67 17.05
C SER A 394 -14.62 -0.32 17.45
N SER A 395 -13.58 -0.36 18.30
CA SER A 395 -12.83 0.82 18.71
C SER A 395 -12.20 1.60 17.54
N LEU A 396 -11.95 0.95 16.40
CA LEU A 396 -11.40 1.60 15.20
C LEU A 396 -12.32 2.69 14.62
N ALA A 397 -13.64 2.59 14.84
CA ALA A 397 -14.57 3.62 14.42
C ALA A 397 -14.34 4.94 15.19
N GLU A 398 -14.06 4.85 16.49
CA GLU A 398 -13.71 6.01 17.32
C GLU A 398 -12.33 6.57 16.96
N VAL A 399 -11.37 5.70 16.62
CA VAL A 399 -10.05 6.12 16.14
C VAL A 399 -10.16 6.92 14.85
N GLU A 400 -10.98 6.47 13.89
CA GLU A 400 -11.14 7.18 12.62
C GLU A 400 -11.86 8.53 12.77
N ALA A 401 -12.82 8.60 13.69
CA ALA A 401 -13.56 9.83 13.96
C ALA A 401 -12.74 10.87 14.73
N ALA A 402 -11.67 10.46 15.42
CA ALA A 402 -10.81 11.35 16.19
C ALA A 402 -10.01 12.30 15.27
N PRO A 403 -9.81 13.58 15.66
CA PRO A 403 -9.00 14.50 14.89
C PRO A 403 -7.53 14.04 14.87
N PRO A 404 -6.84 14.12 13.71
CA PRO A 404 -5.43 13.75 13.61
C PRO A 404 -4.55 14.78 14.35
N THR A 405 -3.82 14.31 15.36
CA THR A 405 -2.90 15.13 16.16
C THR A 405 -1.72 14.29 16.67
N ALA A 406 -0.54 14.92 16.77
CA ALA A 406 0.68 14.28 17.25
C ALA A 406 0.87 14.34 18.79
N GLU A 407 0.08 15.15 19.53
CA GLU A 407 0.16 15.35 20.99
C GLU A 407 1.60 15.49 21.54
N LEU A 408 2.49 16.20 20.82
CA LEU A 408 3.89 16.41 21.22
C LEU A 408 4.13 17.76 21.92
N GLU A 409 3.15 18.66 21.87
CA GLU A 409 3.13 19.97 22.53
C GLU A 409 2.09 19.98 23.67
N PRO A 410 2.28 20.80 24.72
CA PRO A 410 1.28 20.97 25.76
C PRO A 410 -0.07 21.42 25.19
N ILE A 411 -1.10 20.62 25.44
CA ILE A 411 -2.48 20.94 25.05
C ILE A 411 -2.99 22.08 25.94
N ARG A 412 -3.34 23.21 25.32
CA ARG A 412 -4.01 24.33 25.99
C ARG A 412 -5.39 24.54 25.36
N ALA A 413 -6.32 25.15 26.11
CA ALA A 413 -7.71 25.31 25.67
C ALA A 413 -7.87 26.02 24.31
N ASP A 414 -6.85 26.76 23.88
CA ASP A 414 -6.78 27.53 22.64
C ASP A 414 -5.89 26.91 21.53
N TYR A 415 -5.22 25.79 21.78
CA TYR A 415 -4.25 25.23 20.83
C TYR A 415 -4.19 23.69 20.84
N ASN A 416 -4.56 23.10 19.69
CA ASN A 416 -4.32 21.70 19.35
C ASN A 416 -3.49 21.62 18.06
N GLN A 417 -2.42 20.82 18.08
CA GLN A 417 -1.57 20.60 16.91
C GLN A 417 -2.27 19.64 15.93
N LEU A 418 -2.83 20.16 14.84
CA LEU A 418 -3.40 19.38 13.74
C LEU A 418 -2.37 19.18 12.62
N ASP A 419 -2.20 17.94 12.17
CA ASP A 419 -1.16 17.57 11.20
C ASP A 419 -1.27 18.35 9.89
N GLU A 420 -2.48 18.48 9.32
CA GLU A 420 -2.70 19.16 8.04
C GLU A 420 -2.41 20.67 8.12
N VAL A 421 -2.68 21.28 9.28
CA VAL A 421 -2.40 22.70 9.54
C VAL A 421 -0.88 22.91 9.62
N ASP A 422 -0.17 22.03 10.32
CA ASP A 422 1.29 22.10 10.44
C ASP A 422 2.01 21.81 9.11
N MET A 423 1.50 20.86 8.31
CA MET A 423 2.01 20.59 6.97
C MET A 423 1.74 21.73 5.98
N GLY A 424 0.66 22.50 6.20
CA GLY A 424 0.16 23.54 5.32
C GLY A 424 -0.50 22.98 4.04
N MET A 425 -1.00 21.74 4.11
CA MET A 425 -1.68 21.03 3.03
C MET A 425 -2.48 19.85 3.59
N THR A 426 -3.58 19.52 2.94
CA THR A 426 -4.40 18.37 3.35
C THR A 426 -3.81 17.05 2.83
N TYR A 427 -4.19 15.93 3.44
CA TYR A 427 -3.83 14.61 2.94
C TYR A 427 -4.40 14.34 1.53
N GLU A 428 -5.56 14.92 1.20
CA GLU A 428 -6.13 14.84 -0.16
C GLU A 428 -5.22 15.54 -1.19
N GLU A 429 -4.74 16.74 -0.87
CA GLU A 429 -3.80 17.47 -1.72
C GLU A 429 -2.50 16.69 -1.88
N LEU A 430 -1.96 16.11 -0.81
CA LEU A 430 -0.75 15.29 -0.83
C LEU A 430 -0.87 14.06 -1.75
N SER A 431 -1.98 13.33 -1.67
CA SER A 431 -2.26 12.21 -2.56
C SER A 431 -2.30 12.65 -4.03
N ILE A 432 -2.91 13.82 -4.32
CA ILE A 432 -2.91 14.39 -5.68
C ILE A 432 -1.49 14.73 -6.13
N TYR A 433 -0.69 15.41 -5.31
CA TYR A 433 0.69 15.77 -5.63
C TYR A 433 1.55 14.52 -5.86
N GLY A 434 1.37 13.48 -5.05
CA GLY A 434 2.06 12.19 -5.17
C GLY A 434 1.80 11.53 -6.52
N ARG A 435 0.52 11.39 -6.89
CA ARG A 435 0.11 10.82 -8.18
C ARG A 435 0.64 11.65 -9.36
N LEU A 436 0.49 12.98 -9.33
CA LEU A 436 1.01 13.87 -10.37
C LEU A 436 2.53 13.76 -10.53
N ARG A 437 3.26 13.74 -9.42
CA ARG A 437 4.72 13.62 -9.41
C ARG A 437 5.21 12.28 -9.95
N LYS A 438 4.64 11.16 -9.49
CA LYS A 438 5.19 9.82 -9.72
C LYS A 438 4.56 9.12 -10.92
N ILE A 439 3.23 9.16 -11.05
CA ILE A 439 2.50 8.48 -12.13
C ILE A 439 2.51 9.34 -13.39
N PHE A 440 2.08 10.60 -13.28
CA PHE A 440 2.04 11.54 -14.42
C PHE A 440 3.38 12.23 -14.70
N ARG A 441 4.42 11.90 -13.92
CA ARG A 441 5.81 12.39 -14.11
C ARG A 441 5.93 13.91 -14.13
N CYS A 442 5.04 14.61 -13.44
CA CYS A 442 5.05 16.07 -13.40
C CYS A 442 6.17 16.61 -12.49
N GLY A 443 7.02 17.48 -13.04
CA GLY A 443 7.83 18.43 -12.26
C GLY A 443 7.01 19.66 -11.82
N PRO A 444 7.62 20.67 -11.18
CA PRO A 444 6.88 21.80 -10.61
C PRO A 444 6.01 22.56 -11.62
N VAL A 445 6.56 22.91 -12.79
CA VAL A 445 5.86 23.69 -13.81
C VAL A 445 4.69 22.91 -14.41
N SER A 446 4.91 21.65 -14.79
CA SER A 446 3.84 20.78 -15.32
C SER A 446 2.77 20.46 -14.29
N MET A 447 3.14 20.33 -13.01
CA MET A 447 2.18 20.11 -11.92
C MET A 447 1.31 21.36 -11.72
N PHE A 448 1.92 22.54 -11.72
CA PHE A 448 1.19 23.82 -11.69
C PHE A 448 0.19 23.93 -12.84
N GLN A 449 0.63 23.71 -14.09
CA GLN A 449 -0.26 23.76 -15.24
C GLN A 449 -1.41 22.76 -15.13
N ASN A 450 -1.14 21.51 -14.72
CA ASN A 450 -2.19 20.51 -14.55
C ASN A 450 -3.21 20.91 -13.46
N LEU A 451 -2.72 21.35 -12.31
CA LEU A 451 -3.56 21.77 -11.20
C LEU A 451 -4.35 23.04 -11.49
N CYS A 452 -3.82 23.94 -12.33
CA CYS A 452 -4.59 25.07 -12.82
C CYS A 452 -5.86 24.60 -13.56
N HIS A 453 -5.75 23.61 -14.45
CA HIS A 453 -6.95 23.06 -15.10
C HIS A 453 -7.88 22.34 -14.10
N ARG A 454 -7.31 21.62 -13.13
CA ARG A 454 -8.09 20.84 -12.16
C ARG A 454 -8.82 21.69 -11.13
N TRP A 455 -8.20 22.76 -10.65
CA TRP A 455 -8.71 23.65 -9.60
C TRP A 455 -9.24 24.98 -10.13
N CYS A 456 -9.38 25.10 -11.45
CA CYS A 456 -10.01 26.25 -12.10
C CYS A 456 -11.40 26.52 -11.49
N GLY A 457 -11.67 27.79 -11.17
CA GLY A 457 -12.91 28.22 -10.52
C GLY A 457 -13.00 27.94 -9.02
N THR A 458 -12.02 27.24 -8.43
CA THR A 458 -11.90 27.02 -6.98
C THR A 458 -10.75 27.82 -6.39
N LEU A 459 -9.59 27.82 -7.06
CA LEU A 459 -8.40 28.58 -6.66
C LEU A 459 -7.97 29.51 -7.80
N SER A 460 -7.31 30.61 -7.48
CA SER A 460 -6.58 31.47 -8.41
C SER A 460 -5.25 30.84 -8.85
N PRO A 461 -4.67 31.25 -9.99
CA PRO A 461 -3.36 30.74 -10.41
C PRO A 461 -2.26 31.00 -9.37
N SER A 462 -2.29 32.16 -8.70
CA SER A 462 -1.34 32.48 -7.62
C SER A 462 -1.46 31.50 -6.45
N GLU A 463 -2.67 31.16 -6.00
CA GLU A 463 -2.87 30.19 -4.91
C GLU A 463 -2.40 28.78 -5.30
N VAL A 464 -2.64 28.36 -6.54
CA VAL A 464 -2.11 27.08 -7.05
C VAL A 464 -0.58 27.10 -7.10
N ALA A 465 0.01 28.21 -7.56
CA ALA A 465 1.46 28.39 -7.59
C ALA A 465 2.08 28.27 -6.19
N ASP A 466 1.50 28.94 -5.19
CA ASP A 466 1.98 28.89 -3.80
C ASP A 466 1.92 27.47 -3.24
N LYS A 467 0.80 26.76 -3.46
CA LYS A 467 0.66 25.36 -3.04
C LYS A 467 1.70 24.44 -3.68
N VAL A 468 1.91 24.54 -5.00
CA VAL A 468 2.91 23.73 -5.71
C VAL A 468 4.32 24.04 -5.24
N LYS A 469 4.67 25.33 -5.09
CA LYS A 469 5.98 25.75 -4.59
C LYS A 469 6.22 25.24 -3.17
N HIS A 470 5.22 25.33 -2.30
CA HIS A 470 5.26 24.84 -0.93
C HIS A 470 5.52 23.33 -0.89
N PHE A 471 4.76 22.54 -1.67
CA PHE A 471 4.98 21.09 -1.80
C PHE A 471 6.41 20.75 -2.24
N PHE A 472 6.91 21.32 -3.35
CA PHE A 472 8.23 20.99 -3.88
C PHE A 472 9.38 21.47 -2.99
N LYS A 473 9.22 22.59 -2.28
CA LYS A 473 10.18 23.05 -1.27
C LYS A 473 10.34 22.01 -0.18
N TYR A 474 9.24 21.55 0.40
CA TYR A 474 9.25 20.64 1.53
C TYR A 474 9.64 19.21 1.14
N TYR A 475 9.16 18.73 -0.01
CA TYR A 475 9.65 17.50 -0.63
C TYR A 475 11.18 17.53 -0.78
N ALA A 476 11.74 18.64 -1.29
CA ALA A 476 13.18 18.76 -1.51
C ALA A 476 14.00 18.77 -0.21
N ILE A 477 13.63 19.59 0.78
CA ILE A 477 14.41 19.67 2.03
C ILE A 477 14.33 18.39 2.86
N ASN A 478 13.22 17.66 2.77
CA ASN A 478 13.01 16.45 3.57
C ASN A 478 13.38 15.15 2.85
N ARG A 479 13.76 15.18 1.56
CA ARG A 479 14.03 13.95 0.80
C ARG A 479 15.11 13.06 1.45
N HIS A 480 16.08 13.66 2.11
CA HIS A 480 17.12 12.95 2.87
C HIS A 480 16.59 12.05 4.00
N LYS A 481 15.31 12.16 4.39
CA LYS A 481 14.67 11.26 5.34
C LYS A 481 14.27 9.94 4.67
N MET A 482 13.93 9.96 3.38
CA MET A 482 13.53 8.77 2.62
C MET A 482 14.66 7.77 2.41
N THR A 483 15.92 8.23 2.45
CA THR A 483 17.08 7.36 2.28
C THR A 483 17.31 6.42 3.47
N VAL A 484 16.66 6.68 4.61
CA VAL A 484 16.77 5.88 5.84
C VAL A 484 15.40 5.44 6.37
N LEU A 485 14.34 5.67 5.60
CA LEU A 485 13.00 5.29 6.02
C LEU A 485 12.89 3.76 5.99
N THR A 486 12.12 3.22 6.94
CA THR A 486 11.83 1.79 7.08
C THR A 486 11.36 1.17 5.78
N PRO A 487 11.88 -0.02 5.39
CA PRO A 487 11.35 -0.75 4.24
C PRO A 487 9.87 -1.08 4.46
N SER A 488 9.05 -0.76 3.46
CA SER A 488 7.60 -0.87 3.57
C SER A 488 6.98 -1.74 2.50
N TYR A 489 5.92 -2.46 2.88
CA TYR A 489 5.04 -3.17 1.96
C TYR A 489 4.69 -2.26 0.78
N HIS A 490 4.83 -2.77 -0.45
CA HIS A 490 4.47 -1.99 -1.63
C HIS A 490 2.98 -2.15 -1.97
N ALA A 491 2.25 -1.03 -2.04
CA ALA A 491 0.83 -1.01 -2.39
C ALA A 491 0.55 0.08 -3.44
N GLU A 492 0.76 1.35 -3.08
CA GLU A 492 0.53 2.48 -3.98
C GLU A 492 1.56 2.63 -5.10
N SER A 493 1.07 2.90 -6.32
CA SER A 493 1.90 3.15 -7.51
C SER A 493 2.63 4.49 -7.48
N TYR A 494 2.37 5.33 -6.48
CA TYR A 494 3.02 6.63 -6.29
C TYR A 494 4.01 6.68 -5.11
N SER A 495 4.37 5.53 -4.54
CA SER A 495 5.28 5.44 -3.39
C SER A 495 6.58 6.26 -3.58
N PRO A 496 7.02 7.02 -2.56
CA PRO A 496 8.27 7.78 -2.59
C PRO A 496 9.51 6.95 -2.21
N GLU A 497 9.37 5.64 -1.99
CA GLU A 497 10.41 4.72 -1.51
C GLU A 497 11.70 4.77 -2.37
N ASP A 498 12.83 5.06 -1.74
CA ASP A 498 14.07 5.45 -2.44
C ASP A 498 15.02 4.27 -2.76
N ASN A 499 14.86 3.11 -2.13
CA ASN A 499 15.80 1.99 -2.34
C ASN A 499 15.53 1.22 -3.62
N ARG A 500 14.28 1.14 -4.08
CA ARG A 500 13.90 0.29 -5.23
C ARG A 500 12.91 0.94 -6.19
N PHE A 501 11.95 1.72 -5.69
CA PHE A 501 10.83 2.19 -6.55
C PHE A 501 11.04 3.58 -7.14
N ASP A 502 11.58 4.51 -6.37
CA ASP A 502 11.63 5.92 -6.71
C ASP A 502 13.02 6.50 -6.47
N LEU A 503 13.99 5.99 -7.24
CA LEU A 503 15.37 6.47 -7.23
C LEU A 503 15.42 7.96 -7.62
N ARG A 504 15.85 8.83 -6.69
CA ARG A 504 15.89 10.28 -6.86
C ARG A 504 17.11 10.89 -6.16
N GLN A 505 17.43 12.14 -6.49
CA GLN A 505 18.39 12.89 -5.67
C GLN A 505 17.83 13.09 -4.26
N PHE A 506 18.70 13.22 -3.26
CA PHE A 506 18.31 13.61 -1.90
C PHE A 506 18.94 14.94 -1.46
N LEU A 507 19.87 15.48 -2.26
CA LEU A 507 20.42 16.82 -2.13
C LEU A 507 19.90 17.69 -3.29
N TYR A 508 18.83 18.44 -3.03
CA TYR A 508 18.23 19.34 -4.00
C TYR A 508 18.57 20.81 -3.70
N ASN A 509 18.59 21.64 -4.74
CA ASN A 509 18.39 23.07 -4.54
C ASN A 509 16.90 23.33 -4.26
N ALA A 510 16.54 23.38 -2.98
CA ALA A 510 15.15 23.51 -2.53
C ALA A 510 14.48 24.86 -2.89
N ARG A 511 15.22 25.82 -3.48
CA ARG A 511 14.65 27.07 -4.01
C ARG A 511 14.07 26.90 -5.42
N TRP A 512 14.41 25.82 -6.13
CA TRP A 512 13.92 25.52 -7.48
C TRP A 512 13.91 26.76 -8.42
N PRO A 513 15.04 27.48 -8.56
CA PRO A 513 15.04 28.87 -9.03
C PRO A 513 14.52 29.05 -10.46
N TYR A 514 14.81 28.09 -11.36
CA TYR A 514 14.31 28.13 -12.72
C TYR A 514 12.81 27.81 -12.77
N GLN A 515 12.41 26.72 -12.11
CA GLN A 515 11.04 26.22 -12.15
C GLN A 515 10.06 27.19 -11.48
N PHE A 516 10.44 27.77 -10.34
CA PHE A 516 9.56 28.69 -9.61
C PHE A 516 9.43 30.03 -10.34
N ARG A 517 10.52 30.55 -10.94
CA ARG A 517 10.43 31.71 -11.83
C ARG A 517 9.52 31.45 -13.02
N LYS A 518 9.60 30.25 -13.61
CA LYS A 518 8.73 29.90 -14.74
C LYS A 518 7.25 29.84 -14.35
N ILE A 519 6.96 29.35 -13.14
CA ILE A 519 5.59 29.41 -12.59
C ILE A 519 5.15 30.88 -12.44
N ASP A 520 6.00 31.75 -11.91
CA ASP A 520 5.68 33.18 -11.74
C ASP A 520 5.40 33.89 -13.08
N GLU A 521 6.20 33.62 -14.11
CA GLU A 521 5.94 34.11 -15.47
C GLU A 521 4.56 33.65 -15.99
N LEU A 522 4.23 32.37 -15.81
CA LEU A 522 2.95 31.82 -16.25
C LEU A 522 1.76 32.43 -15.48
N VAL A 523 1.88 32.65 -14.17
CA VAL A 523 0.85 33.32 -13.37
C VAL A 523 0.62 34.74 -13.89
N GLN A 524 1.69 35.50 -14.15
CA GLN A 524 1.59 36.85 -14.69
C GLN A 524 0.92 36.89 -16.07
N ASP A 525 1.22 35.92 -16.93
CA ASP A 525 0.60 35.84 -18.26
C ASP A 525 -0.89 35.46 -18.17
N MET A 526 -1.25 34.55 -17.27
CA MET A 526 -2.65 34.17 -17.02
C MET A 526 -3.49 35.30 -16.43
N ASP A 527 -2.90 36.14 -15.56
CA ASP A 527 -3.56 37.30 -14.98
C ASP A 527 -3.77 38.41 -16.03
N LYS A 528 -2.82 38.61 -16.97
CA LYS A 528 -2.97 39.57 -18.08
C LYS A 528 -4.07 39.17 -19.06
N ASP A 529 -4.22 37.87 -19.32
CA ASP A 529 -5.20 37.38 -20.28
C ASP A 529 -6.65 37.50 -19.78
N GLY A 530 -6.89 37.74 -18.48
CA GLY A 530 -8.23 37.92 -17.89
C GLY A 530 -9.18 36.72 -18.03
N LYS A 531 -8.71 35.62 -18.64
CA LYS A 531 -9.50 34.43 -19.01
C LYS A 531 -9.75 33.47 -17.85
N TRP A 532 -9.01 33.59 -16.75
CA TRP A 532 -9.16 32.68 -15.61
C TRP A 532 -10.55 32.74 -14.96
N VAL A 533 -11.17 33.93 -14.97
CA VAL A 533 -12.47 34.17 -14.33
C VAL A 533 -13.65 33.80 -15.25
N ASN A 534 -13.44 33.77 -16.57
CA ASN A 534 -14.50 33.67 -17.57
C ASN A 534 -14.58 32.33 -18.31
N SER A 535 -13.96 31.25 -17.82
CA SER A 535 -14.15 29.94 -18.45
C SER A 535 -15.58 29.46 -18.14
N THR A 536 -16.40 29.35 -19.19
CA THR A 536 -17.78 28.88 -19.15
C THR A 536 -17.88 27.44 -18.58
N GLU A 537 -16.76 26.71 -18.54
CA GLU A 537 -16.60 25.41 -17.87
C GLU A 537 -16.58 25.50 -16.33
N GLY A 538 -16.05 26.58 -15.75
CA GLY A 538 -16.03 26.80 -14.30
C GLY A 538 -17.43 27.00 -13.71
N GLU A 539 -18.32 27.69 -14.43
CA GLU A 539 -19.73 27.83 -14.05
C GLU A 539 -20.52 26.52 -14.21
N LEU A 540 -20.23 25.73 -15.25
CA LEU A 540 -20.88 24.44 -15.46
C LEU A 540 -20.49 23.41 -14.37
N ARG A 541 -19.23 23.42 -13.92
CA ARG A 541 -18.76 22.57 -12.81
C ARG A 541 -19.28 23.01 -11.44
N ARG A 542 -19.53 24.31 -11.22
CA ARG A 542 -20.19 24.79 -9.98
C ARG A 542 -21.67 24.38 -9.88
N ARG A 543 -22.39 24.29 -11.01
CA ARG A 543 -23.83 23.95 -11.03
C ARG A 543 -24.13 22.47 -10.86
N LYS A 544 -23.24 21.59 -11.30
CA LYS A 544 -23.36 20.15 -11.07
C LYS A 544 -22.44 19.82 -9.90
N GLY A 545 -22.98 19.48 -8.73
CA GLY A 545 -22.21 18.96 -7.59
C GLY A 545 -21.57 17.60 -7.88
N VAL A 546 -20.69 17.54 -8.89
CA VAL A 546 -20.00 16.33 -9.34
C VAL A 546 -18.78 16.18 -8.45
N ARG A 547 -18.75 15.06 -7.70
CA ARG A 547 -17.55 14.60 -7.01
C ARG A 547 -16.37 14.64 -7.99
N SER A 548 -15.24 15.13 -7.49
CA SER A 548 -13.96 15.19 -8.19
C SER A 548 -13.72 13.93 -9.03
N ALA A 549 -13.92 14.01 -10.34
CA ALA A 549 -13.59 12.93 -11.25
C ALA A 549 -12.07 12.69 -11.16
N GLU A 550 -11.68 11.50 -10.71
CA GLU A 550 -10.33 11.01 -10.83
C GLU A 550 -9.95 10.94 -12.31
N GLY A 551 -8.79 11.51 -12.67
CA GLY A 551 -8.19 11.28 -13.99
C GLY A 551 -8.59 12.27 -15.10
N GLY A 552 -8.55 13.58 -14.85
CA GLY A 552 -8.63 14.61 -15.91
C GLY A 552 -7.34 14.83 -16.70
N GLY A 553 -6.55 13.78 -16.96
CA GLY A 553 -5.33 13.85 -17.78
C GLY A 553 -5.46 12.96 -19.00
N MET A 554 -5.71 13.53 -20.18
CA MET A 554 -5.57 12.82 -21.45
C MET A 554 -4.17 12.18 -21.52
N GLY A 555 -4.09 10.84 -21.60
CA GLY A 555 -2.90 10.14 -22.08
C GLY A 555 -2.09 9.31 -21.08
N VAL A 556 -2.46 9.25 -19.80
CA VAL A 556 -1.88 8.23 -18.88
C VAL A 556 -3.03 7.56 -18.14
N VAL A 557 -3.47 6.40 -18.63
CA VAL A 557 -4.18 5.47 -17.77
C VAL A 557 -3.18 5.10 -16.68
N ALA A 558 -3.34 5.68 -15.49
CA ALA A 558 -2.65 5.17 -14.33
C ALA A 558 -3.13 3.74 -14.15
N VAL A 559 -2.25 2.79 -14.47
CA VAL A 559 -2.43 1.35 -14.25
C VAL A 559 -2.90 1.16 -12.79
N GLY A 560 -4.19 0.88 -12.61
CA GLY A 560 -4.81 0.61 -11.30
C GLY A 560 -5.48 1.79 -10.57
N SER A 561 -5.75 2.96 -11.18
CA SER A 561 -6.51 4.04 -10.50
C SER A 561 -7.99 4.13 -10.90
N ALA A 562 -8.54 3.13 -11.60
CA ALA A 562 -9.94 3.15 -12.03
C ALA A 562 -10.84 2.57 -10.94
N ASN A 563 -11.91 3.30 -10.63
CA ASN A 563 -12.97 2.91 -9.70
C ASN A 563 -13.78 1.72 -10.29
N PRO A 564 -13.89 0.57 -9.59
CA PRO A 564 -14.63 -0.60 -10.07
C PRO A 564 -16.16 -0.40 -10.15
N SER A 565 -16.69 0.76 -9.78
CA SER A 565 -18.12 1.07 -9.86
C SER A 565 -18.59 1.69 -11.21
N ALA A 566 -17.70 1.83 -12.19
CA ALA A 566 -18.07 2.24 -13.55
C ALA A 566 -18.46 1.02 -14.40
N GLY A 567 -19.60 0.42 -14.08
CA GLY A 567 -20.14 -0.75 -14.77
C GLY A 567 -21.61 -0.98 -14.45
N SER A 568 -22.48 -0.17 -15.06
CA SER A 568 -23.90 -0.45 -15.30
C SER A 568 -24.32 0.20 -16.60
#